data_AF-A0A7X9GUF1-F1
#
_entry.id   AF-A0A7X9GUF1-F1
#
_cell.length_a   1.000
_cell.length_b   1.000
_cell.length_c   1.000
_cell.angle_alpha   90.00
_cell.angle_beta   90.00
_cell.angle_gamma   90.00
#
_symmetry.space_group_name_H-M   'P 1'
#
loop_
_entity.id
_entity.type
_entity.pdbx_description
1 polymer ?
#
loop_
_entity_poly.entity_id
_entity_poly.type
_entity_poly.pdbx_seq_one_letter_code
_entity_poly.pdbx_strand_id
1 'polypeptide(L)'
;TAGVEQAVAAATLLRRTELVVARIEVPPAEVGIAENAVRLWAAAHGAAVEPTQYSARSAQLTVLVSPEDLEALAADTARWSSGRRSVEDTGRRMADVPL
;
A
#
# COMPACT_ATOMS: atom_id res chain seq x y z
N THR A 1 23.55 -24.24 20.68
CA THR A 1 23.30 -22.80 20.40
C THR A 1 23.32 -22.49 18.91
N ALA A 2 24.10 -23.18 18.06
CA ALA A 2 24.17 -22.95 16.61
C ALA A 2 22.81 -22.98 15.84
N GLY A 3 21.84 -23.80 16.25
CA GLY A 3 20.54 -23.89 15.57
C GLY A 3 19.65 -22.64 15.71
N VAL A 4 19.82 -21.86 16.77
CA VAL A 4 19.05 -20.62 16.99
C VAL A 4 19.61 -19.49 16.12
N GLU A 5 20.94 -19.37 16.02
CA GLU A 5 21.59 -18.35 15.20
C GLU A 5 21.31 -18.55 13.70
N GLN A 6 21.29 -19.80 13.22
CA GLN A 6 20.92 -20.11 11.84
C GLN A 6 19.46 -19.79 11.54
N ALA A 7 18.55 -20.04 12.50
CA ALA A 7 17.14 -19.72 12.35
C ALA A 7 16.88 -18.20 12.37
N VAL A 8 17.60 -17.45 13.21
CA VAL A 8 17.50 -15.98 13.26
C VAL A 8 18.13 -15.35 12.01
N ALA A 9 19.26 -15.86 11.51
CA ALA A 9 19.89 -15.35 10.30
C ALA A 9 19.05 -15.59 9.02
N ALA A 10 18.20 -16.62 9.02
CA ALA A 10 17.26 -16.90 7.94
C ALA A 10 15.92 -16.15 8.08
N ALA A 11 15.68 -15.49 9.22
CA ALA A 11 14.43 -14.80 9.49
C ALA A 11 14.43 -13.38 8.90
N THR A 12 13.33 -13.01 8.24
CA THR A 12 13.11 -11.62 7.84
C THR A 12 12.79 -10.80 9.09
N LEU A 13 13.62 -9.82 9.41
CA LEU A 13 13.34 -8.87 10.48
C LEU A 13 12.19 -7.95 10.05
N LEU A 14 11.19 -7.82 10.90
CA LEU A 14 10.05 -6.94 10.70
C LEU A 14 10.04 -5.86 11.79
N ARG A 15 9.71 -4.62 11.41
CA ARG A 15 9.40 -3.54 12.36
C ARG A 15 7.89 -3.42 12.50
N ARG A 16 7.43 -3.30 13.75
CA ARG A 16 6.03 -2.96 14.04
C ARG A 16 5.88 -1.45 14.04
N THR A 17 5.16 -0.92 13.08
CA THR A 17 4.94 0.54 12.95
C THR A 17 3.48 0.85 12.69
N GLU A 18 3.08 2.08 13.02
CA GLU A 18 1.80 2.64 12.61
C GLU A 18 1.90 3.07 11.14
N LEU A 19 0.95 2.64 10.33
CA LEU A 19 0.81 3.01 8.92
C LEU A 19 -0.53 3.70 8.70
N VAL A 20 -0.57 4.60 7.72
CA VAL A 20 -1.80 5.19 7.21
C VAL A 20 -2.52 4.18 6.33
N VAL A 21 -3.83 4.06 6.51
CA VAL A 21 -4.70 3.26 5.63
C VAL A 21 -5.24 4.18 4.53
N ALA A 22 -4.53 4.22 3.41
CA ALA A 22 -4.84 5.05 2.26
C ALA A 22 -5.75 4.30 1.27
N ARG A 23 -6.88 4.90 0.89
CA ARG A 23 -7.88 4.30 0.01
C ARG A 23 -8.03 5.05 -1.29
N ILE A 24 -8.09 4.32 -2.40
CA ILE A 24 -8.35 4.85 -3.75
C ILE A 24 -9.51 4.09 -4.36
N GLU A 25 -10.63 4.77 -4.60
CA GLU A 25 -11.77 4.19 -5.31
C GLU A 25 -11.64 4.42 -6.82
N VAL A 26 -11.79 3.36 -7.61
CA VAL A 26 -11.72 3.41 -9.08
C VAL A 26 -12.90 2.67 -9.72
N PRO A 27 -13.34 3.07 -10.92
CA PRO A 27 -14.35 2.32 -11.66
C PRO A 27 -13.76 0.99 -12.16
N PRO A 28 -14.60 -0.04 -12.43
CA PRO A 28 -14.15 -1.32 -12.94
C PRO A 28 -13.32 -1.22 -14.24
N ALA A 29 -13.59 -0.22 -15.07
CA ALA A 29 -12.85 0.01 -16.31
C ALA A 29 -11.38 0.44 -16.09
N GLU A 30 -11.03 0.97 -14.92
CA GLU A 30 -9.69 1.50 -14.62
C GLU A 30 -8.91 0.60 -13.64
N VAL A 31 -9.56 -0.42 -13.05
CA VAL A 31 -8.99 -1.19 -11.93
C VAL A 31 -7.64 -1.82 -12.24
N GLY A 32 -7.47 -2.43 -13.43
CA GLY A 32 -6.21 -3.07 -13.77
C GLY A 32 -5.03 -2.08 -13.87
N ILE A 33 -5.28 -0.87 -14.39
CA ILE A 33 -4.26 0.18 -14.45
C ILE A 33 -3.95 0.69 -13.05
N ALA A 34 -4.98 0.92 -12.23
CA ALA A 34 -4.83 1.39 -10.86
C ALA A 34 -4.07 0.38 -9.98
N GLU A 35 -4.40 -0.91 -10.06
CA GLU A 35 -3.71 -1.98 -9.32
C GLU A 35 -2.24 -2.05 -9.71
N ASN A 36 -1.94 -1.96 -11.01
CA ASN A 36 -0.55 -1.94 -11.47
C ASN A 36 0.19 -0.69 -10.97
N ALA A 37 -0.42 0.49 -11.06
CA ALA A 37 0.19 1.74 -10.60
C ALA A 37 0.48 1.71 -9.09
N VAL A 38 -0.49 1.29 -8.27
CA VAL A 38 -0.35 1.15 -6.82
C VAL A 38 0.70 0.11 -6.46
N ARG A 39 0.73 -1.05 -7.15
CA ARG A 39 1.76 -2.08 -6.92
C ARG A 39 3.17 -1.56 -7.20
N LEU A 40 3.36 -0.85 -8.31
CA LEU A 40 4.66 -0.28 -8.68
C LEU A 40 5.09 0.81 -7.69
N TRP A 41 4.16 1.68 -7.30
CA TRP A 41 4.41 2.72 -6.31
C TRP A 41 4.81 2.11 -4.96
N ALA A 42 4.06 1.11 -4.50
CA ALA A 42 4.33 0.47 -3.21
C ALA A 42 5.68 -0.24 -3.17
N ALA A 43 6.06 -0.92 -4.27
CA ALA A 43 7.38 -1.53 -4.40
C ALA A 43 8.52 -0.51 -4.33
N ALA A 44 8.32 0.71 -4.83
CA ALA A 44 9.33 1.76 -4.80
C ALA A 44 9.46 2.47 -3.43
N HIS A 45 8.38 2.50 -2.64
CA HIS A 45 8.31 3.25 -1.37
C HIS A 45 8.27 2.34 -0.12
N GLY A 46 8.41 1.02 -0.28
CA GLY A 46 8.33 0.09 0.84
C GLY A 46 6.95 0.02 1.50
N ALA A 47 5.90 0.40 0.76
CA ALA A 47 4.52 0.31 1.22
C ALA A 47 3.92 -1.08 0.96
N ALA A 48 2.82 -1.39 1.64
CA ALA A 48 2.09 -2.63 1.42
C ALA A 48 0.76 -2.36 0.72
N VAL A 49 0.36 -3.27 -0.17
CA VAL A 49 -0.94 -3.22 -0.86
C VAL A 49 -1.80 -4.37 -0.34
N GLU A 50 -3.01 -4.06 0.10
CA GLU A 50 -3.97 -5.09 0.50
C GLU A 50 -4.73 -5.64 -0.71
N PRO A 51 -5.39 -6.80 -0.58
CA PRO A 51 -6.28 -7.30 -1.64
C PRO A 51 -7.33 -6.26 -2.02
N THR A 52 -7.44 -5.98 -3.32
CA THR A 52 -8.47 -5.10 -3.87
C THR A 52 -9.86 -5.62 -3.54
N GLN A 53 -10.72 -4.76 -3.02
CA GLN A 53 -12.12 -5.10 -2.76
C GLN A 53 -12.97 -4.66 -3.94
N TYR A 54 -13.66 -5.62 -4.56
CA TYR A 54 -14.50 -5.39 -5.72
C TYR A 54 -15.97 -5.24 -5.30
N SER A 55 -16.64 -4.24 -5.86
CA SER A 55 -18.08 -4.04 -5.77
C SER A 55 -18.71 -4.03 -7.15
N ALA A 56 -20.04 -3.92 -7.22
CA ALA A 56 -20.75 -3.82 -8.49
C ALA A 56 -20.43 -2.52 -9.28
N ARG A 57 -19.93 -1.47 -8.62
CA ARG A 57 -19.75 -0.14 -9.22
C ARG A 57 -18.33 0.39 -9.15
N SER A 58 -17.50 -0.18 -8.30
CA SER A 58 -16.15 0.29 -8.03
C SER A 58 -15.23 -0.84 -7.57
N ALA A 59 -13.94 -0.58 -7.60
CA ALA A 59 -12.93 -1.33 -6.88
C ALA A 59 -12.24 -0.38 -5.89
N GLN A 60 -12.03 -0.88 -4.68
CA GLN A 60 -11.34 -0.18 -3.62
C GLN A 60 -9.92 -0.75 -3.51
N LEU A 61 -8.94 0.08 -3.82
CA LEU A 61 -7.53 -0.20 -3.53
C LEU A 61 -7.22 0.34 -2.14
N THR A 62 -6.46 -0.44 -1.35
CA THR A 62 -5.97 -0.02 -0.04
C THR A 62 -4.46 -0.16 0.00
N VAL A 63 -3.78 0.92 0.37
CA VAL A 63 -2.32 1.00 0.51
C VAL A 63 -2.01 1.35 1.96
N LEU A 64 -1.10 0.60 2.57
CA LEU A 64 -0.56 0.90 3.89
C LEU A 64 0.75 1.63 3.68
N VAL A 65 0.78 2.92 4.02
CA VAL A 65 1.93 3.80 3.77
C VAL A 65 2.43 4.43 5.06
N SER A 66 3.71 4.80 5.08
CA SER A 66 4.23 5.67 6.14
C SER A 66 3.51 7.03 6.06
N PRO A 67 3.26 7.71 7.19
CA PRO A 67 2.60 9.02 7.18
C PRO A 67 3.26 10.06 6.27
N GLU A 68 4.59 10.04 6.15
CA GLU A 68 5.37 10.92 5.29
C GLU A 68 5.14 10.71 3.79
N ASP A 69 4.70 9.52 3.38
CA ASP A 69 4.53 9.16 1.97
C ASP A 69 3.09 9.38 1.45
N LEU A 70 2.15 9.74 2.34
CA LEU A 70 0.73 9.90 1.98
C LEU A 70 0.52 10.96 0.88
N GLU A 71 1.21 12.10 0.98
CA GLU A 71 1.11 13.18 0.00
C GLU A 71 1.72 12.76 -1.35
N ALA A 72 2.83 12.03 -1.32
CA ALA A 72 3.46 11.48 -2.52
C ALA A 72 2.53 10.46 -3.22
N LEU A 73 1.88 9.58 -2.46
CA LEU A 73 0.88 8.64 -3.00
C LEU A 73 -0.29 9.40 -3.65
N ALA A 74 -0.78 10.47 -3.01
CA ALA A 74 -1.85 11.30 -3.55
C ALA A 74 -1.45 11.98 -4.85
N ALA A 75 -0.24 12.53 -4.93
CA ALA A 75 0.28 13.18 -6.12
C ALA A 75 0.43 12.21 -7.30
N ASP A 76 1.01 11.03 -7.07
CA ASP A 76 1.14 10.01 -8.12
C ASP A 76 -0.23 9.46 -8.55
N THR A 77 -1.17 9.31 -7.60
CA THR A 77 -2.56 8.95 -7.88
C THR A 77 -3.25 9.95 -8.80
N ALA A 78 -3.11 11.23 -8.51
CA ALA A 78 -3.61 12.28 -9.40
C ALA A 78 -2.91 12.20 -10.77
N ARG A 79 -1.59 11.98 -10.81
CA ARG A 79 -0.84 11.92 -12.06
C ARG A 79 -1.29 10.79 -12.99
N TRP A 80 -1.34 9.54 -12.52
CA TRP A 80 -1.73 8.41 -13.39
C TRP A 80 -3.23 8.42 -13.73
N SER A 81 -4.06 9.06 -12.92
CA SER A 81 -5.50 9.17 -13.17
C SER A 81 -5.93 10.42 -13.95
N SER A 82 -4.98 11.29 -14.32
CA SER A 82 -5.25 12.63 -14.87
C SER A 82 -6.13 13.48 -13.94
N GLY A 83 -5.91 13.38 -12.63
CA GLY A 83 -6.58 14.13 -11.58
C GLY A 83 -7.96 13.59 -11.20
N ARG A 84 -8.40 12.47 -11.77
CA ARG A 84 -9.76 11.93 -11.57
C ARG A 84 -9.92 11.07 -10.32
N ARG A 85 -8.81 10.68 -9.68
CA ARG A 85 -8.78 9.87 -8.47
C ARG A 85 -8.05 10.60 -7.37
N SER A 86 -8.52 10.42 -6.14
CA SER A 86 -7.94 10.95 -4.92
C SER A 86 -7.63 9.82 -3.96
N VAL A 87 -6.72 10.08 -3.03
CA VAL A 87 -6.40 9.19 -1.92
C VAL A 87 -7.17 9.69 -0.70
N GLU A 88 -7.88 8.79 -0.04
CA GLU A 88 -8.55 9.05 1.24
C GLU A 88 -7.73 8.43 2.38
N ASP A 89 -7.42 9.22 3.41
CA ASP A 89 -6.90 8.72 4.68
C ASP A 89 -8.05 8.19 5.54
N THR A 90 -8.12 6.88 5.71
CA THR A 90 -9.19 6.22 6.48
C THR A 90 -8.78 5.79 7.88
N GLY A 91 -7.63 6.27 8.36
CA GLY A 91 -7.13 6.04 9.70
C GLY A 91 -5.77 5.39 9.73
N ARG A 92 -5.49 4.72 10.85
CA ARG A 92 -4.17 4.18 11.18
C ARG A 92 -4.28 2.70 11.47
N ARG A 93 -3.25 1.94 11.11
CA ARG A 93 -3.14 0.52 11.43
C ARG A 93 -1.73 0.16 11.84
N MET A 94 -1.61 -0.59 12.93
CA MET A 94 -0.35 -1.21 13.34
C MET A 94 -0.07 -2.41 12.43
N ALA A 95 1.09 -2.43 11.78
CA ALA A 95 1.50 -3.52 10.91
C ALA A 95 2.98 -3.86 11.09
N ASP A 96 3.32 -5.12 10.85
CA ASP A 96 4.69 -5.58 10.74
C ASP A 96 5.14 -5.41 9.28
N VAL A 97 6.08 -4.50 9.04
CA VAL A 97 6.67 -4.27 7.71
C VAL A 97 8.14 -4.68 7.74
N PRO A 98 8.69 -5.18 6.61
CA PRO A 98 10.13 -5.45 6.52
C PRO A 98 10.97 -4.24 6.95
N LEU A 99 12.07 -4.52 7.65
CA LEU A 99 13.10 -3.52 7.97
C LEU A 99 13.84 -3.05 6.71
#